data_AF-D3JUJ1-F1
#
_entry.id   AF-D3JUJ1-F1
#
_cell.length_a   1.000
_cell.length_b   1.000
_cell.length_c   1.000
_cell.angle_alpha   90.00
_cell.angle_beta   90.00
_cell.angle_gamma   90.00
#
_symmetry.space_group_name_H-M   'P 1'
#
loop_
_entity.id
_entity.type
_entity.pdbx_description
1 polymer ?
#
loop_
_entity_poly.entity_id
_entity_poly.type
_entity_poly.pdbx_seq_one_letter_code
_entity_poly.pdbx_strand_id
1 'polypeptide(L)'
;SPVKEKKIGKGKPRKLISRGQSEDTTSNGTDRDRSPHRSNSSDPRPKCGFCHVGEEENEARGKLHIFSAKKAAAHYKCMLFSSGTVQLTTTSRAEFGDFDIKTVLQEIKRGKRMRCTLCSQPGATIGCEIKACVKTYHYHCGVQDQAKYIENMSRGIYKLYCKNHSGNEERDEEDEERESRSQKELTDCCDPSQQQLSGN
;
A
#
# COMPACT_ATOMS: atom_id res chain seq x y z
N SER A 1 -2.35 -8.43 -61.15
CA SER A 1 -1.65 -7.93 -62.35
C SER A 1 -2.55 -6.96 -63.09
N PRO A 2 -2.06 -5.85 -63.69
CA PRO A 2 -0.67 -5.42 -63.77
C PRO A 2 -0.42 -3.90 -63.50
N VAL A 3 0.89 -3.59 -63.43
CA VAL A 3 1.66 -2.35 -63.74
C VAL A 3 1.29 -1.01 -63.07
N LYS A 4 2.12 -0.42 -62.19
CA LYS A 4 3.50 0.15 -62.31
C LYS A 4 3.57 1.51 -63.02
N GLU A 5 3.98 2.53 -62.26
CA GLU A 5 4.96 3.60 -62.60
C GLU A 5 5.50 4.14 -61.25
N LYS A 6 6.76 4.02 -60.79
CA LYS A 6 8.10 4.43 -61.30
C LYS A 6 8.11 5.91 -61.70
N LYS A 7 8.99 6.82 -61.27
CA LYS A 7 10.24 6.89 -60.49
C LYS A 7 10.45 8.41 -60.19
N ILE A 8 11.36 8.76 -59.28
CA ILE A 8 12.55 9.64 -59.51
C ILE A 8 13.02 10.27 -58.19
N GLY A 9 14.28 10.00 -57.83
CA GLY A 9 15.01 10.72 -56.80
C GLY A 9 15.83 11.87 -57.37
N LYS A 10 16.10 12.87 -56.53
CA LYS A 10 17.15 13.90 -56.62
C LYS A 10 17.41 14.29 -55.15
N GLY A 11 18.60 14.24 -54.55
CA GLY A 11 19.87 14.83 -54.97
C GLY A 11 20.23 15.88 -53.89
N LYS A 12 21.33 15.67 -53.15
CA LYS A 12 21.89 16.61 -52.15
C LYS A 12 22.24 17.98 -52.77
N PRO A 13 22.36 19.02 -51.92
CA PRO A 13 23.60 19.80 -51.95
C PRO A 13 24.28 19.94 -50.58
N ARG A 14 25.61 20.02 -50.64
CA ARG A 14 26.55 20.40 -49.58
C ARG A 14 26.70 21.94 -49.53
N LYS A 15 26.99 22.52 -48.36
CA LYS A 15 27.97 23.63 -48.15
C LYS A 15 28.26 23.83 -46.65
N LEU A 16 29.51 23.62 -46.22
CA LEU A 16 30.50 24.61 -45.70
C LEU A 16 30.20 25.06 -44.25
N ILE A 17 30.86 24.55 -43.20
CA ILE A 17 32.20 24.83 -42.63
C ILE A 17 32.47 26.30 -42.26
N SER A 18 32.54 26.55 -40.95
CA SER A 18 33.48 27.47 -40.24
C SER A 18 33.37 27.16 -38.73
N ARG A 19 34.19 26.29 -38.13
CA ARG A 19 35.51 26.50 -37.49
C ARG A 19 35.62 27.74 -36.58
N GLY A 20 35.64 27.47 -35.27
CA GLY A 20 36.40 28.16 -34.20
C GLY A 20 36.38 27.20 -32.99
N GLN A 21 37.41 26.37 -32.77
CA GLN A 21 38.56 26.59 -31.86
C GLN A 21 38.08 26.98 -30.45
N SER A 22 37.90 26.04 -29.52
CA SER A 22 38.87 25.24 -28.74
C SER A 22 39.21 25.92 -27.42
N GLU A 23 38.93 25.25 -26.30
CA GLU A 23 39.83 25.16 -25.15
C GLU A 23 39.35 24.00 -24.24
N ASP A 24 40.26 23.03 -24.07
CA ASP A 24 40.10 21.85 -23.24
C ASP A 24 40.17 22.20 -21.75
N THR A 25 39.34 21.56 -20.94
CA THR A 25 39.73 21.27 -19.55
C THR A 25 39.23 19.88 -19.18
N THR A 26 40.18 18.97 -19.09
CA THR A 26 40.00 17.65 -18.49
C THR A 26 39.90 17.82 -16.97
N SER A 27 38.80 17.37 -16.37
CA SER A 27 38.81 16.98 -14.96
C SER A 27 37.83 15.84 -14.73
N ASN A 28 38.40 14.69 -14.35
CA ASN A 28 37.75 13.51 -13.80
C ASN A 28 36.70 13.87 -12.73
N GLY A 29 35.51 13.29 -12.81
CA GLY A 29 34.52 13.36 -11.75
C GLY A 29 33.47 12.28 -11.95
N THR A 30 33.45 11.30 -11.06
CA THR A 30 32.65 10.07 -11.14
C THR A 30 31.17 10.32 -11.40
N ASP A 31 30.67 9.67 -12.43
CA ASP A 31 29.26 9.32 -12.62
C ASP A 31 28.70 8.72 -11.31
N ARG A 32 27.84 9.49 -10.64
CA ARG A 32 26.94 9.00 -9.60
C ARG A 32 25.60 9.65 -9.81
N ASP A 33 24.88 9.09 -10.77
CA ASP A 33 23.43 9.11 -10.83
C ASP A 33 22.87 8.84 -9.43
N ARG A 34 22.47 9.91 -8.74
CA ARG A 34 22.04 9.87 -7.35
C ARG A 34 20.52 9.92 -7.35
N SER A 35 19.91 8.75 -7.34
CA SER A 35 18.48 8.55 -7.08
C SER A 35 17.98 9.50 -5.97
N PRO A 36 16.78 10.10 -6.10
CA PRO A 36 16.29 11.08 -5.15
C PRO A 36 15.84 10.48 -3.80
N HIS A 37 16.08 9.18 -3.55
CA HIS A 37 15.75 8.50 -2.30
C HIS A 37 16.86 8.62 -1.24
N ARG A 38 17.48 9.80 -1.13
CA ARG A 38 18.17 10.19 0.10
C ARG A 38 17.08 10.60 1.09
N SER A 39 16.78 9.72 2.04
CA SER A 39 15.96 10.01 3.21
C SER A 39 16.55 11.20 3.96
N ASN A 40 16.11 12.40 3.59
CA ASN A 40 16.45 13.64 4.27
C ASN A 40 15.66 13.65 5.59
N SER A 41 16.35 13.33 6.67
CA SER A 41 15.83 13.23 8.04
C SER A 41 15.55 14.61 8.68
N SER A 42 15.07 15.58 7.90
CA SER A 42 14.90 16.97 8.35
C SER A 42 13.54 17.58 8.01
N ASP A 43 12.51 16.74 7.77
CA ASP A 43 11.13 17.21 7.86
C ASP A 43 10.57 16.81 9.23
N PRO A 44 10.36 17.76 10.16
CA PRO A 44 9.79 17.45 11.47
C PRO A 44 8.33 17.02 11.40
N ARG A 45 7.69 17.12 10.22
CA ARG A 45 6.28 16.76 10.04
C ARG A 45 6.07 15.25 10.09
N PRO A 46 5.04 14.78 10.80
CA PRO A 46 4.70 13.37 10.86
C PRO A 46 4.33 12.84 9.48
N LYS A 47 4.77 11.61 9.17
CA LYS A 47 4.44 10.92 7.93
C LYS A 47 3.74 9.61 8.23
N CYS A 48 2.80 9.24 7.37
CA CYS A 48 2.09 7.98 7.46
C CYS A 48 3.07 6.80 7.35
N GLY A 49 3.03 5.87 8.31
CA GLY A 49 3.92 4.70 8.35
C GLY A 49 3.65 3.67 7.26
N PHE A 50 2.53 3.80 6.52
CA PHE A 50 2.17 2.93 5.40
C PHE A 50 2.62 3.53 4.07
N CYS A 51 2.16 4.75 3.75
CA CYS A 51 2.40 5.37 2.44
C CYS A 51 3.57 6.37 2.41
N HIS A 52 4.16 6.68 3.57
CA HIS A 52 5.30 7.60 3.76
C HIS A 52 5.03 9.05 3.34
N VAL A 53 3.76 9.45 3.25
CA VAL A 53 3.31 10.82 2.92
C VAL A 53 2.71 11.50 4.15
N GLY A 54 2.81 12.82 4.25
CA GLY A 54 2.29 13.62 5.35
C GLY A 54 0.82 14.00 5.19
N GLU A 55 0.44 15.12 5.81
CA GLU A 55 -0.93 15.63 5.83
C GLU A 55 -1.39 16.24 4.50
N GLU A 56 -0.48 16.49 3.57
CA GLU A 56 -0.74 17.02 2.23
C GLU A 56 -1.72 16.16 1.41
N GLU A 57 -1.83 14.86 1.73
CA GLU A 57 -2.69 13.90 1.03
C GLU A 57 -3.93 13.49 1.84
N ASN A 58 -4.29 14.26 2.87
CA ASN A 58 -5.41 13.93 3.76
C ASN A 58 -6.76 13.80 3.02
N GLU A 59 -6.97 14.59 1.96
CA GLU A 59 -8.21 14.55 1.18
C GLU A 59 -8.39 13.19 0.48
N ALA A 60 -7.33 12.68 -0.16
CA ALA A 60 -7.39 11.42 -0.87
C ALA A 60 -7.37 10.21 0.08
N ARG A 61 -6.50 10.24 1.10
CA ARG A 61 -6.13 9.08 1.94
C ARG A 61 -6.82 9.08 3.30
N GLY A 62 -7.59 10.11 3.61
CA GLY A 62 -8.18 10.37 4.92
C GLY A 62 -7.20 11.07 5.86
N LYS A 63 -7.72 11.66 6.94
CA LYS A 63 -6.94 12.42 7.93
C LYS A 63 -5.74 11.62 8.46
N LEU A 64 -4.59 12.28 8.57
CA LEU A 64 -3.40 11.72 9.22
C LEU A 64 -3.59 11.73 10.75
N HIS A 65 -3.62 10.53 11.34
CA HIS A 65 -3.64 10.34 12.79
C HIS A 65 -2.23 10.19 13.33
N ILE A 66 -1.92 10.90 14.42
CA ILE A 66 -0.60 10.89 15.06
C ILE A 66 -0.70 10.15 16.39
N PHE A 67 0.10 9.10 16.54
CA PHE A 67 0.23 8.31 17.76
C PHE A 67 1.47 8.77 18.53
N SER A 68 1.31 9.87 19.28
CA SER A 68 2.40 10.58 19.97
C SER A 68 3.22 9.69 20.92
N ALA A 69 2.58 8.68 21.53
CA ALA A 69 3.24 7.75 22.44
C ALA A 69 4.40 6.96 21.79
N LYS A 70 4.39 6.77 20.47
CA LYS A 70 5.39 5.97 19.75
C LYS A 70 5.94 6.62 18.48
N LYS A 71 5.74 7.94 18.32
CA LYS A 71 6.17 8.72 17.13
C LYS A 71 5.75 8.08 15.81
N ALA A 72 4.56 7.48 15.77
CA ALA A 72 3.99 6.89 14.57
C ALA A 72 2.84 7.75 14.08
N ALA A 73 2.57 7.74 12.78
CA ALA A 73 1.36 8.34 12.21
C ALA A 73 0.82 7.45 11.10
N ALA A 74 -0.49 7.52 10.83
CA ALA A 74 -1.14 6.79 9.75
C ALA A 74 -2.38 7.53 9.24
N HIS A 75 -2.60 7.53 7.92
CA HIS A 75 -3.85 8.05 7.36
C HIS A 75 -5.02 7.10 7.64
N TYR A 76 -6.21 7.66 7.84
CA TYR A 76 -7.42 6.90 8.16
C TYR A 76 -7.69 5.75 7.19
N LYS A 77 -7.69 5.98 5.87
CA LYS A 77 -7.97 4.89 4.91
C LYS A 77 -6.81 3.90 4.79
N CYS A 78 -5.58 4.33 5.08
CA CYS A 78 -4.42 3.44 5.10
C CYS A 78 -4.47 2.46 6.27
N MET A 79 -4.95 2.90 7.44
CA MET A 79 -5.19 2.00 8.56
C MET A 79 -6.47 1.18 8.37
N LEU A 80 -7.56 1.78 7.90
CA LEU A 80 -8.87 1.13 7.73
C LEU A 80 -8.83 -0.15 6.89
N PHE A 81 -8.10 -0.11 5.76
CA PHE A 81 -8.00 -1.25 4.84
C PHE A 81 -6.81 -2.17 5.10
N SER A 82 -6.05 -1.97 6.17
CA SER A 82 -4.90 -2.84 6.47
C SER A 82 -5.41 -4.20 6.90
N SER A 83 -4.96 -5.29 6.25
CA SER A 83 -5.54 -6.63 6.47
C SER A 83 -5.42 -7.17 7.90
N GLY A 84 -4.54 -6.60 8.74
CA GLY A 84 -4.39 -6.99 10.15
C GLY A 84 -4.92 -5.98 11.17
N THR A 85 -5.56 -4.88 10.75
CA THR A 85 -6.19 -3.96 11.72
C THR A 85 -7.57 -4.48 12.09
N VAL A 86 -7.71 -4.91 13.33
CA VAL A 86 -9.02 -5.19 13.92
C VAL A 86 -9.73 -3.86 14.18
N GLN A 87 -10.83 -3.63 13.46
CA GLN A 87 -11.74 -2.55 13.76
C GLN A 87 -12.59 -2.97 14.96
N LEU A 88 -12.51 -2.20 16.05
CA LEU A 88 -13.27 -2.47 17.28
C LEU A 88 -14.70 -1.97 17.13
N THR A 89 -15.45 -2.41 16.12
CA THR A 89 -16.85 -2.00 15.98
C THR A 89 -17.76 -3.16 16.26
N THR A 90 -18.42 -3.16 17.43
CA THR A 90 -19.80 -3.67 17.68
C THR A 90 -20.17 -3.76 19.18
N THR A 91 -19.58 -2.98 20.10
CA THR A 91 -20.21 -2.82 21.43
C THR A 91 -19.92 -1.46 22.04
N SER A 92 -20.89 -0.56 21.90
CA SER A 92 -21.14 0.58 22.79
C SER A 92 -19.90 1.32 23.34
N ARG A 93 -19.27 2.19 22.55
CA ARG A 93 -18.69 3.41 23.11
C ARG A 93 -18.54 4.49 22.06
N ALA A 94 -18.77 5.71 22.51
CA ALA A 94 -18.90 6.93 21.74
C ALA A 94 -17.63 7.32 20.95
N GLU A 95 -17.89 7.94 19.80
CA GLU A 95 -17.15 9.03 19.16
C GLU A 95 -15.60 8.99 19.19
N PHE A 96 -15.04 8.82 17.97
CA PHE A 96 -13.63 8.97 17.54
C PHE A 96 -12.66 7.79 17.76
N GLY A 97 -12.47 6.98 16.71
CA GLY A 97 -11.20 6.30 16.43
C GLY A 97 -11.05 4.88 16.99
N ASP A 98 -12.00 4.00 16.66
CA ASP A 98 -12.11 2.57 17.05
C ASP A 98 -11.02 1.63 16.47
N PHE A 99 -9.77 2.08 16.40
CA PHE A 99 -8.62 1.25 16.05
C PHE A 99 -7.78 0.97 17.29
N ASP A 100 -7.46 -0.30 17.54
CA ASP A 100 -6.41 -0.61 18.50
C ASP A 100 -5.07 -0.10 17.97
N ILE A 101 -4.53 0.95 18.60
CA ILE A 101 -3.24 1.55 18.24
C ILE A 101 -2.15 0.47 18.21
N LYS A 102 -2.23 -0.56 19.06
CA LYS A 102 -1.26 -1.66 19.06
C LYS A 102 -1.30 -2.45 17.75
N THR A 103 -2.49 -2.77 17.21
CA THR A 103 -2.64 -3.49 15.94
C THR A 103 -2.15 -2.63 14.78
N VAL A 104 -2.48 -1.34 14.76
CA VAL A 104 -1.98 -0.39 13.74
C VAL A 104 -0.45 -0.36 13.73
N LEU A 105 0.19 -0.31 14.90
CA LEU A 105 1.65 -0.32 14.99
C LEU A 105 2.28 -1.64 14.56
N GLN A 106 1.63 -2.77 14.88
CA GLN A 106 2.05 -4.09 14.40
C GLN A 106 1.97 -4.15 12.88
N GLU A 107 0.90 -3.59 12.29
CA GLU A 107 0.72 -3.51 10.84
C GLU A 107 1.74 -2.59 10.19
N ILE A 108 2.07 -1.43 10.77
CA ILE A 108 3.17 -0.59 10.28
C ILE A 108 4.49 -1.37 10.31
N LYS A 109 4.76 -2.15 11.38
CA LYS A 109 5.95 -2.99 11.48
C LYS A 109 5.94 -4.11 10.42
N ARG A 110 4.80 -4.76 10.18
CA ARG A 110 4.61 -5.75 9.12
C ARG A 110 4.85 -5.12 7.74
N GLY A 111 4.29 -3.93 7.51
CA GLY A 111 4.40 -3.16 6.29
C GLY A 111 5.83 -2.91 5.84
N LYS A 112 6.80 -2.78 6.77
CA LYS A 112 8.23 -2.67 6.43
C LYS A 112 8.76 -3.83 5.58
N ARG A 113 8.14 -5.02 5.67
CA ARG A 113 8.51 -6.22 4.90
C ARG A 113 7.63 -6.42 3.66
N MET A 114 6.51 -5.72 3.56
CA MET A 114 5.52 -5.88 2.49
C MET A 114 5.76 -4.84 1.40
N ARG A 115 6.00 -5.29 0.17
CA ARG A 115 6.27 -4.41 -0.98
C ARG A 115 5.03 -4.25 -1.83
N CYS A 116 4.71 -3.01 -2.19
CA CYS A 116 3.56 -2.70 -3.03
C CYS A 116 3.70 -3.34 -4.41
N THR A 117 2.63 -3.94 -4.91
CA THR A 117 2.59 -4.54 -6.25
C THR A 117 2.78 -3.50 -7.34
N LEU A 118 2.32 -2.26 -7.11
CA LEU A 118 2.38 -1.18 -8.11
C LEU A 118 3.71 -0.42 -8.04
N CYS A 119 4.07 0.13 -6.88
CA CYS A 119 5.25 1.01 -6.75
C CYS A 119 6.50 0.31 -6.19
N SER A 120 6.41 -0.97 -5.80
CA SER A 120 7.51 -1.78 -5.21
C SER A 120 8.14 -1.22 -3.92
N GLN A 121 7.56 -0.17 -3.33
CA GLN A 121 7.98 0.42 -2.07
C GLN A 121 7.38 -0.31 -0.85
N PRO A 122 8.07 -0.30 0.30
CA PRO A 122 7.56 -0.91 1.52
C PRO A 122 6.35 -0.15 2.11
N GLY A 123 5.59 -0.81 2.97
CA GLY A 123 4.44 -0.23 3.68
C GLY A 123 3.08 -0.54 3.07
N ALA A 124 3.04 -1.38 2.03
CA ALA A 124 1.81 -1.87 1.43
C ALA A 124 1.23 -2.99 2.28
N THR A 125 0.29 -2.65 3.17
CA THR A 125 -0.33 -3.62 4.09
C THR A 125 -1.72 -4.06 3.66
N ILE A 126 -2.29 -3.41 2.65
CA ILE A 126 -3.61 -3.72 2.11
C ILE A 126 -3.46 -4.90 1.14
N GLY A 127 -3.75 -6.09 1.61
CA GLY A 127 -3.73 -7.32 0.80
C GLY A 127 -5.03 -7.51 0.04
N CYS A 128 -4.98 -8.27 -1.05
CA CYS A 128 -6.19 -8.84 -1.63
C CYS A 128 -6.81 -9.85 -0.66
N GLU A 129 -8.13 -9.86 -0.52
CA GLU A 129 -8.84 -10.77 0.42
C GLU A 129 -8.64 -12.25 0.08
N ILE A 130 -8.49 -12.56 -1.21
CA ILE A 130 -8.22 -13.93 -1.66
C ILE A 130 -6.88 -14.42 -1.09
N LYS A 131 -6.92 -15.39 -0.18
CA LYS A 131 -5.75 -15.93 0.57
C LYS A 131 -4.61 -16.42 -0.33
N ALA A 132 -4.91 -16.96 -1.51
CA ALA A 132 -3.92 -17.40 -2.49
C ALA A 132 -3.29 -16.24 -3.30
N CYS A 133 -3.83 -15.03 -3.19
CA CYS A 133 -3.35 -13.86 -3.90
C CYS A 133 -2.24 -13.17 -3.12
N VAL A 134 -1.10 -12.99 -3.77
CA VAL A 134 0.07 -12.29 -3.19
C VAL A 134 0.04 -10.79 -3.39
N LYS A 135 -0.99 -10.25 -4.05
CA LYS A 135 -1.07 -8.83 -4.38
C LYS A 135 -1.37 -8.01 -3.14
N THR A 136 -0.48 -7.07 -2.87
CA THR A 136 -0.64 -6.07 -1.81
C THR A 136 -0.36 -4.67 -2.33
N TYR A 137 -1.01 -3.68 -1.73
CA TYR A 137 -1.02 -2.29 -2.20
C TYR A 137 -0.92 -1.30 -1.04
N HIS A 138 -0.48 -0.09 -1.37
CA HIS A 138 -0.88 1.10 -0.61
C HIS A 138 -2.29 1.51 -1.04
N TYR A 139 -2.99 2.29 -0.21
CA TYR A 139 -4.36 2.72 -0.53
C TYR A 139 -4.46 3.37 -1.92
N HIS A 140 -3.70 4.44 -2.16
CA HIS A 140 -3.67 5.12 -3.44
C HIS A 140 -3.20 4.22 -4.61
N CYS A 141 -2.25 3.31 -4.37
CA CYS A 141 -1.81 2.37 -5.39
C CYS A 141 -2.90 1.36 -5.78
N GLY A 142 -3.71 0.90 -4.83
CA GLY A 142 -4.85 0.03 -5.11
C GLY A 142 -5.88 0.75 -5.98
N VAL A 143 -6.18 2.02 -5.68
CA VAL A 143 -7.08 2.85 -6.49
C VAL A 143 -6.53 3.00 -7.91
N GLN A 144 -5.23 3.29 -8.05
CA GLN A 144 -4.58 3.44 -9.35
C GLN A 144 -4.52 2.13 -10.16
N ASP A 145 -4.33 0.98 -9.50
CA ASP A 145 -4.33 -0.35 -10.14
C ASP A 145 -5.75 -0.91 -10.33
N GLN A 146 -6.81 -0.09 -10.15
CA GLN A 146 -8.21 -0.47 -10.30
C GLN A 146 -8.63 -1.64 -9.40
N ALA A 147 -8.08 -1.71 -8.19
CA ALA A 147 -8.56 -2.61 -7.16
C ALA A 147 -9.93 -2.15 -6.66
N LYS A 148 -10.79 -3.11 -6.32
CA LYS A 148 -12.13 -2.89 -5.78
C LYS A 148 -12.06 -2.87 -4.25
N TYR A 149 -12.51 -1.77 -3.66
CA TYR A 149 -12.63 -1.62 -2.21
C TYR A 149 -14.08 -1.91 -1.80
N ILE A 150 -14.26 -2.80 -0.83
CA ILE A 150 -15.55 -3.11 -0.22
C ILE A 150 -15.60 -2.45 1.15
N GLU A 151 -16.60 -1.61 1.36
CA GLU A 151 -16.84 -0.90 2.62
C GLU A 151 -18.25 -1.22 3.09
N ASN A 152 -18.36 -1.93 4.22
CA ASN A 152 -19.62 -2.23 4.86
C ASN A 152 -19.58 -1.68 6.30
N MET A 153 -20.12 -0.48 6.47
CA MET A 153 -20.12 0.23 7.76
C MET A 153 -20.94 -0.50 8.84
N SER A 154 -22.05 -1.16 8.46
CA SER A 154 -22.94 -1.81 9.42
C SER A 154 -22.36 -3.12 9.95
N ARG A 155 -21.58 -3.82 9.13
CA ARG A 155 -20.86 -5.05 9.51
C ARG A 155 -19.41 -4.79 9.94
N GLY A 156 -18.88 -3.60 9.74
CA GLY A 156 -17.47 -3.27 10.01
C GLY A 156 -16.49 -3.96 9.04
N ILE A 157 -16.91 -4.26 7.82
CA ILE A 157 -16.09 -4.99 6.84
C ILE A 157 -15.41 -3.99 5.90
N TYR A 158 -14.08 -4.05 5.83
CA TYR A 158 -13.27 -3.23 4.95
C TYR A 158 -12.24 -4.11 4.25
N LYS A 159 -12.51 -4.45 2.98
CA LYS A 159 -11.73 -5.43 2.21
C LYS A 159 -11.27 -4.84 0.88
N LEU A 160 -10.18 -5.38 0.33
CA LEU A 160 -9.69 -5.06 -0.99
C LEU A 160 -9.66 -6.31 -1.87
N TYR A 161 -10.20 -6.18 -3.08
CA TYR A 161 -10.01 -7.14 -4.17
C TYR A 161 -9.14 -6.53 -5.24
N CYS A 162 -8.04 -7.18 -5.59
CA CYS A 162 -7.22 -6.73 -6.72
C CYS A 162 -8.02 -6.81 -8.03
N LYS A 163 -7.55 -6.14 -9.09
CA LYS A 163 -8.19 -6.16 -10.42
C LYS A 163 -8.42 -7.57 -11.00
N ASN A 164 -7.64 -8.56 -10.57
CA ASN A 164 -7.81 -9.96 -11.00
C ASN A 164 -8.93 -10.69 -10.25
N HIS A 165 -9.40 -10.17 -9.12
CA HIS A 165 -10.37 -10.79 -8.21
C HIS A 165 -11.57 -9.90 -7.89
N SER A 166 -11.80 -8.84 -8.67
CA SER A 166 -12.87 -7.85 -8.42
C SER A 166 -14.30 -8.39 -8.58
N GLY A 167 -14.48 -9.62 -9.08
CA GLY A 167 -15.77 -10.27 -9.31
C GLY A 167 -16.15 -11.35 -8.27
N ASN A 168 -15.46 -11.46 -7.14
CA ASN A 168 -15.63 -12.58 -6.19
C ASN A 168 -16.42 -12.22 -4.91
N GLU A 169 -17.42 -11.34 -5.00
CA GLU A 169 -18.12 -10.78 -3.83
C GLU A 169 -18.95 -11.80 -3.04
N GLU A 170 -19.39 -12.90 -3.65
CA GLU A 170 -20.33 -13.86 -3.04
C GLU A 170 -19.66 -14.82 -2.04
N ARG A 171 -18.33 -14.88 -2.00
CA ARG A 171 -17.60 -15.83 -1.13
C ARG A 171 -17.41 -15.34 0.30
N ASP A 172 -17.80 -14.09 0.55
CA ASP A 172 -17.38 -13.33 1.74
C ASP A 172 -18.16 -13.70 2.99
N GLU A 173 -19.39 -14.22 2.85
CA GLU A 173 -20.23 -14.57 3.99
C GLU A 173 -19.80 -15.87 4.68
N GLU A 174 -19.41 -16.90 3.92
CA GLU A 174 -19.00 -18.19 4.46
C GLU A 174 -17.60 -18.15 5.10
N ASP A 175 -16.66 -17.38 4.53
CA ASP A 175 -15.30 -17.25 5.07
C ASP A 175 -15.30 -16.41 6.37
N GLU A 176 -16.23 -15.46 6.54
CA GLU A 176 -16.39 -14.67 7.78
C GLU A 176 -16.92 -15.49 8.97
N GLU A 177 -17.85 -16.42 8.75
CA GLU A 177 -18.28 -17.34 9.80
C GLU A 177 -17.12 -18.25 10.25
N ARG A 178 -16.26 -18.67 9.32
CA ARG A 178 -15.10 -19.50 9.63
C ARG A 178 -14.03 -18.74 10.43
N GLU A 179 -13.77 -17.48 10.07
CA GLU A 179 -12.77 -16.66 10.77
C GLU A 179 -13.24 -16.23 12.16
N SER A 180 -14.52 -15.88 12.32
CA SER A 180 -15.11 -15.60 13.63
C SER A 180 -15.09 -16.82 14.56
N ARG A 181 -15.32 -18.04 14.03
CA ARG A 181 -15.16 -19.30 14.79
C ARG A 181 -13.71 -19.55 15.18
N SER A 182 -12.76 -19.31 14.29
CA SER A 182 -11.32 -19.50 14.55
C SER A 182 -10.79 -18.51 15.60
N GLN A 183 -11.25 -17.25 15.57
CA GLN A 183 -10.93 -16.25 16.60
C GLN A 183 -11.53 -16.63 17.96
N LYS A 184 -12.74 -17.18 17.99
CA LYS A 184 -13.37 -17.65 19.23
C LYS A 184 -12.66 -18.86 19.83
N GLU A 185 -12.20 -19.80 19.01
CA GLU A 185 -11.40 -20.95 19.48
C GLU A 185 -10.03 -20.51 20.03
N LEU A 186 -9.40 -19.49 19.44
CA LEU A 186 -8.17 -18.88 19.96
C LEU A 186 -8.37 -18.12 21.30
N THR A 187 -9.58 -17.62 21.56
CA THR A 187 -9.91 -17.02 22.87
C THR A 187 -10.24 -18.06 23.94
N ASP A 188 -10.87 -19.19 23.57
CA ASP A 188 -11.21 -20.26 24.51
C ASP A 188 -10.00 -21.12 24.93
N CYS A 189 -8.95 -21.23 24.10
CA CYS A 189 -7.74 -21.97 24.49
C CYS A 189 -6.83 -21.24 25.51
N CYS A 190 -7.20 -20.02 25.92
CA CYS A 190 -6.46 -19.22 26.90
C CYS A 190 -7.20 -19.06 28.24
N ASP A 191 -8.30 -19.78 28.48
CA ASP A 191 -8.96 -19.80 29.79
C ASP A 191 -8.24 -20.78 30.75
N PRO A 192 -7.62 -20.31 31.85
CA PRO A 192 -6.98 -21.18 32.84
C PRO A 192 -7.97 -22.02 33.66
N SER A 193 -9.29 -21.90 33.43
CA SER A 193 -10.32 -22.40 34.35
C SER A 193 -10.80 -23.84 34.08
N GLN A 194 -10.30 -24.56 33.06
CA GLN A 194 -10.75 -25.93 32.74
C GLN A 194 -9.74 -27.07 33.01
N GLN A 195 -8.82 -26.90 33.97
CA GLN A 195 -8.04 -28.02 34.53
C GLN A 195 -8.52 -28.43 35.93
N GLN A 196 -9.80 -28.71 36.10
CA GLN A 196 -10.25 -29.62 37.16
C GLN A 196 -11.47 -30.38 36.65
N LEU A 197 -11.26 -31.61 36.17
CA LEU A 197 -12.19 -32.75 36.22
C LEU A 197 -11.56 -33.91 35.41
N SER A 198 -10.54 -34.56 35.98
CA SER A 198 -10.23 -35.99 35.77
C SER A 198 -8.96 -36.36 36.54
N GLY A 199 -9.14 -37.11 37.62
CA GLY A 199 -8.04 -37.67 38.40
C GLY A 199 -8.58 -38.34 39.65
N ASN A 200 -8.63 -39.67 39.60
CA ASN A 200 -9.08 -40.64 40.62
C ASN A 200 -8.86 -40.26 42.08
#